data_AF-A0A7J4T0D2-F1
#
_entry.id   AF-A0A7J4T0D2-F1
#
_cell.length_a   1.000
_cell.length_b   1.000
_cell.length_c   1.000
_cell.angle_alpha   90.00
_cell.angle_beta   90.00
_cell.angle_gamma   90.00
#
_symmetry.space_group_name_H-M   'P 1'
#
loop_
_entity.id
_entity.type
_entity.pdbx_description
1 polymer ?
#
loop_
_entity_poly.entity_id
_entity_poly.type
_entity_poly.pdbx_seq_one_letter_code
_entity_poly.pdbx_strand_id
1 'polypeptide(L)'
;LLIIQICTLAGAVLSLLVLILLGFDSAFSYLLWTMGGVFVIFTMTPIFTWELPIMLRAKGGIWARLARHASRNTFAWLGGLLLLWTIGFAGIDPIRGDMTPDEFSFILLGLVEVFAGVMLLTSAAPMLVSRIGRSRLLTKRMGPTVPVALAHPLASPVRTAVVMAMFSITVFSVVVLSGYTEQFDNYSSSFVEETEGEFELMLTSSRSRPIELSNDPMEWNLSSGLASEIDAVGLVHRSEVFLEDSKQERMPYVLRGFDEEFAEHGGLPLYEWDRQLGSSETEVWQVVESRPDLVLLDASFGLELSTDGTGISMLSFSIGDSISLIDLSNPGNKRIVTVAGYLEQSSYLFSPGVWMSGEIVEDQFDGRVTRMYVSLSDSATPSSDFDDSGIKTFSATGKPENVRIAAAELSEDLEDNLSGEGVSVSIISDDVMLIQSLVIAILGIFEAYLALGLVVGIGGIGVVTVRSVSERRKTIGILRALGYRKDMVMLSFLIEVSWVALLGIINGVMVAVGFHRALYVAFWEDQGARFTLPWSTILTVIIGGWLLVMLATAIPIRRATMVPPSAALREV
;
A
#
# COMPACT_ATOMS: atom_id res chain seq x y z
N LEU A 1 2.45 8.29 36.52
CA LEU A 1 1.62 7.07 36.46
C LEU A 1 0.16 7.42 36.69
N LEU A 2 -0.20 7.96 37.85
CA LEU A 2 -1.57 8.41 38.15
C LEU A 2 -2.14 9.41 37.12
N ILE A 3 -1.35 10.41 36.71
CA ILE A 3 -1.73 11.34 35.64
C ILE A 3 -2.00 10.61 34.31
N ILE A 4 -1.13 9.65 33.95
CA ILE A 4 -1.28 8.87 32.71
C ILE A 4 -2.57 8.05 32.76
N GLN A 5 -2.85 7.38 33.89
CA GLN A 5 -4.11 6.62 34.07
C GLN A 5 -5.35 7.51 34.01
N ILE A 6 -5.31 8.72 34.57
CA ILE A 6 -6.42 9.68 34.47
C ILE A 6 -6.63 10.06 33.00
N CYS A 7 -5.57 10.40 32.27
CA CYS A 7 -5.64 10.74 30.85
C CYS A 7 -6.15 9.58 30.00
N THR A 8 -5.67 8.35 30.23
CA THR A 8 -6.09 7.18 29.45
C THR A 8 -7.51 6.75 29.83
N LEU A 9 -7.92 6.88 31.10
CA LEU A 9 -9.31 6.64 31.48
C LEU A 9 -10.24 7.65 30.82
N ALA A 10 -9.88 8.94 30.82
CA ALA A 10 -10.64 9.97 30.13
C ALA A 10 -10.72 9.69 28.62
N GLY A 11 -9.61 9.26 28.01
CA GLY A 11 -9.57 8.81 26.61
C GLY A 11 -10.51 7.65 26.32
N ALA A 12 -10.50 6.60 27.16
CA ALA A 12 -11.41 5.45 27.01
C ALA A 12 -12.88 5.85 27.11
N VAL A 13 -13.22 6.70 28.09
CA VAL A 13 -14.59 7.20 28.28
C VAL A 13 -15.00 8.07 27.09
N LEU A 14 -14.12 8.95 26.60
CA LEU A 14 -14.39 9.79 25.45
C LEU A 14 -14.61 8.96 24.19
N SER A 15 -13.74 7.99 23.90
CA SER A 15 -13.88 7.11 22.74
C SER A 15 -15.21 6.35 22.75
N LEU A 16 -15.62 5.83 23.92
CA LEU A 16 -16.90 5.13 24.06
C LEU A 16 -18.10 6.08 23.92
N LEU A 17 -18.03 7.28 24.51
CA LEU A 17 -19.09 8.29 24.38
C LEU A 17 -19.29 8.74 22.93
N VAL A 18 -18.19 8.97 22.21
CA VAL A 18 -18.23 9.35 20.79
C VAL A 18 -18.77 8.20 19.95
N LEU A 19 -18.37 6.94 20.23
CA LEU A 19 -18.92 5.76 19.56
C LEU A 19 -20.43 5.63 19.76
N ILE A 20 -20.92 5.85 20.99
CA ILE A 20 -22.36 5.81 21.29
C ILE A 20 -23.11 6.95 20.57
N LEU A 21 -22.48 8.12 20.41
CA LEU A 21 -23.08 9.27 19.76
C LEU A 21 -23.14 9.11 18.23
N LEU A 22 -22.07 8.62 17.62
CA LEU A 22 -21.97 8.42 16.16
C LEU A 22 -22.65 7.14 15.69
N GLY A 23 -22.83 6.15 16.57
CA GLY A 23 -23.37 4.84 16.20
C GLY A 23 -22.30 3.88 15.70
N PHE A 24 -22.66 2.59 15.69
CA PHE A 24 -21.78 1.49 15.27
C PHE A 24 -21.54 1.46 13.75
N ASP A 25 -22.46 2.05 12.97
CA ASP A 25 -22.38 2.11 11.50
C ASP A 25 -21.51 3.28 10.99
N SER A 26 -20.90 4.06 11.88
CA SER A 26 -20.05 5.18 11.46
C SER A 26 -18.68 4.71 10.98
N ALA A 27 -18.10 5.40 9.99
CA ALA A 27 -16.76 5.10 9.47
C ALA A 27 -15.64 5.13 10.55
N PHE A 28 -15.85 5.85 11.66
CA PHE A 28 -14.90 5.93 12.77
C PHE A 28 -15.14 4.87 13.87
N SER A 29 -16.15 4.01 13.73
CA SER A 29 -16.56 3.07 14.79
C SER A 29 -15.44 2.11 15.15
N TYR A 30 -14.78 1.53 14.14
CA TYR A 30 -13.64 0.63 14.31
C TYR A 30 -12.47 1.29 15.04
N LEU A 31 -12.12 2.52 14.63
CA LEU A 31 -11.06 3.31 15.27
C LEU A 31 -11.38 3.59 16.75
N LEU A 32 -12.61 4.06 17.03
CA LEU A 32 -13.02 4.44 18.38
C LEU A 32 -13.08 3.23 19.32
N TRP A 33 -13.58 2.09 18.84
CA TRP A 33 -13.61 0.85 19.61
C TRP A 33 -12.20 0.34 19.93
N THR A 34 -11.36 0.24 18.91
CA THR A 34 -9.99 -0.27 19.06
C THR A 34 -9.16 0.63 19.98
N MET A 35 -9.24 1.96 19.82
CA MET A 35 -8.56 2.91 20.70
C MET A 35 -9.13 2.96 22.11
N GLY A 36 -10.44 2.82 22.26
CA GLY A 36 -11.09 2.66 23.56
C GLY A 36 -10.46 1.51 24.34
N GLY A 37 -10.29 0.34 23.71
CA GLY A 37 -9.63 -0.80 24.32
C GLY A 37 -8.15 -0.58 24.64
N VAL A 38 -7.39 0.09 23.76
CA VAL A 38 -6.00 0.51 24.04
C VAL A 38 -5.93 1.34 25.32
N PHE A 39 -6.79 2.37 25.43
CA PHE A 39 -6.85 3.23 26.60
C PHE A 39 -7.25 2.49 27.89
N VAL A 40 -8.17 1.53 27.81
CA VAL A 40 -8.54 0.67 28.94
C VAL A 40 -7.33 -0.17 29.39
N ILE A 41 -6.57 -0.76 28.46
CA ILE A 41 -5.38 -1.55 28.77
C ILE A 41 -4.33 -0.71 29.49
N PHE A 42 -4.06 0.50 29.01
CA PHE A 42 -3.14 1.43 29.66
C PHE A 42 -3.58 1.83 31.08
N THR A 43 -4.90 1.96 31.29
CA THR A 43 -5.47 2.35 32.59
C THR A 43 -5.43 1.18 33.58
N MET A 44 -5.87 -0.01 33.16
CA MET A 44 -6.08 -1.17 34.02
C MET A 44 -4.79 -1.92 34.34
N THR A 45 -3.88 -2.06 33.38
CA THR A 45 -2.68 -2.90 33.56
C THR A 45 -1.84 -2.48 34.76
N PRO A 46 -1.47 -1.19 34.94
CA PRO A 46 -0.65 -0.77 36.08
C PRO A 46 -1.31 -1.00 37.45
N ILE A 47 -2.64 -0.99 37.52
CA ILE A 47 -3.38 -1.27 38.77
C ILE A 47 -3.07 -2.70 39.25
N PHE A 48 -3.12 -3.68 38.34
CA PHE A 48 -2.88 -5.08 38.68
C PHE A 48 -1.41 -5.47 38.76
N THR A 49 -0.55 -4.89 37.91
CA THR A 49 0.86 -5.30 37.80
C THR A 49 1.83 -4.46 38.63
N TRP A 50 1.42 -3.26 39.04
CA TRP A 50 2.26 -2.32 39.81
C TRP A 50 1.66 -1.98 41.17
N GLU A 51 0.46 -1.41 41.21
CA GLU A 51 -0.13 -0.88 42.45
C GLU A 51 -0.48 -1.99 43.44
N LEU A 52 -1.25 -2.98 42.98
CA LEU A 52 -1.69 -4.11 43.82
C LEU A 52 -0.51 -4.90 44.42
N PRO A 53 0.56 -5.27 43.67
CA PRO A 53 1.71 -5.95 44.24
C PRO A 53 2.50 -5.11 45.26
N ILE A 54 2.61 -3.80 45.06
CA ILE A 54 3.31 -2.92 45.99
C ILE A 54 2.52 -2.78 47.30
N MET A 55 1.19 -2.61 47.21
CA MET A 55 0.32 -2.51 48.38
C MET A 55 0.30 -3.81 49.20
N LEU A 56 0.27 -4.96 48.53
CA LEU A 56 0.23 -6.28 49.17
C LEU A 56 1.62 -6.86 49.49
N ARG A 57 2.71 -6.10 49.29
CA ARG A 57 4.09 -6.55 49.52
C ARG A 57 4.30 -7.09 50.94
N ALA A 58 3.61 -6.52 51.93
CA ALA A 58 3.69 -6.92 53.33
C ALA A 58 3.11 -8.32 53.62
N LYS A 59 2.24 -8.85 52.75
CA LYS A 59 1.60 -10.17 52.94
C LYS A 59 2.50 -11.37 52.58
N GLY A 60 3.73 -11.13 52.12
CA GLY A 60 4.72 -12.18 51.84
C GLY A 60 4.39 -13.09 50.64
N GLY A 61 5.32 -13.97 50.28
CA GLY A 61 5.12 -14.99 49.23
C GLY A 61 5.19 -14.47 47.79
N ILE A 62 4.09 -14.63 47.03
CA ILE A 62 3.99 -14.28 45.60
C ILE A 62 4.01 -12.76 45.40
N TRP A 63 3.32 -12.01 46.26
CA TRP A 63 3.25 -10.55 46.19
C TRP A 63 4.60 -9.87 46.36
N ALA A 64 5.46 -10.41 47.23
CA ALA A 64 6.84 -9.91 47.38
C ALA A 64 7.71 -10.17 46.14
N ARG A 65 7.46 -11.26 45.39
CA ARG A 65 8.14 -11.55 44.12
C ARG A 65 7.66 -10.65 42.98
N LEU A 66 6.35 -10.43 42.88
CA LEU A 66 5.73 -9.54 41.91
C LEU A 66 6.15 -8.08 42.14
N ALA A 67 6.11 -7.60 43.40
CA ALA A 67 6.54 -6.25 43.76
C ALA A 67 7.99 -5.96 43.40
N ARG A 68 8.88 -6.96 43.49
CA ARG A 68 10.31 -6.81 43.16
C ARG A 68 10.56 -6.51 41.67
N HIS A 69 9.68 -7.02 40.79
CA HIS A 69 9.81 -6.85 39.34
C HIS A 69 8.60 -6.11 38.75
N ALA A 70 7.88 -5.33 39.56
CA ALA A 70 6.61 -4.69 39.19
C ALA A 70 6.74 -3.84 37.92
N SER A 71 7.81 -3.06 37.79
CA SER A 71 8.07 -2.24 36.60
C SER A 71 8.22 -3.06 35.33
N ARG A 72 9.09 -4.07 35.36
CA ARG A 72 9.31 -4.98 34.23
C ARG A 72 8.05 -5.75 33.86
N ASN A 73 7.35 -6.29 34.85
CA ASN A 73 6.13 -7.05 34.62
C ASN A 73 5.04 -6.16 34.02
N THR A 74 4.93 -4.91 34.45
CA THR A 74 3.96 -3.95 33.88
C THR A 74 4.23 -3.72 32.39
N PHE A 75 5.48 -3.48 31.99
CA PHE A 75 5.81 -3.34 30.56
C PHE A 75 5.55 -4.61 29.75
N ALA A 76 5.83 -5.79 30.32
CA ALA A 76 5.56 -7.07 29.68
C ALA A 76 4.06 -7.27 29.42
N TRP A 77 3.24 -7.06 30.45
CA TRP A 77 1.80 -7.23 30.36
C TRP A 77 1.16 -6.17 29.47
N LEU A 78 1.62 -4.92 29.56
CA LEU A 78 1.07 -3.84 28.75
C LEU A 78 1.32 -4.08 27.26
N GLY A 79 2.56 -4.37 26.85
CA GLY A 79 2.86 -4.67 25.45
C GLY A 79 2.20 -5.98 24.98
N GLY A 80 2.15 -7.02 25.81
CA GLY A 80 1.50 -8.28 25.48
C GLY A 80 -0.02 -8.15 25.31
N LEU A 81 -0.69 -7.44 26.21
CA LEU A 81 -2.13 -7.18 26.12
C LEU A 81 -2.48 -6.27 24.95
N LEU A 82 -1.63 -5.27 24.63
CA LEU A 82 -1.82 -4.44 23.45
C LEU A 82 -1.76 -5.27 22.16
N LEU A 83 -0.72 -6.09 21.95
CA LEU A 83 -0.65 -6.95 20.77
C LEU A 83 -1.79 -7.98 20.71
N LEU A 84 -2.18 -8.52 21.88
CA LEU A 84 -3.30 -9.44 21.96
C LEU A 84 -4.64 -8.76 21.64
N TRP A 85 -4.80 -7.48 21.99
CA TRP A 85 -5.97 -6.68 21.66
C TRP A 85 -6.00 -6.22 20.20
N THR A 86 -4.87 -5.77 19.65
CA THR A 86 -4.81 -5.25 18.28
C THR A 86 -4.79 -6.36 17.25
N ILE A 87 -3.96 -7.39 17.45
CA ILE A 87 -3.78 -8.51 16.49
C ILE A 87 -4.59 -9.73 16.93
N GLY A 88 -4.41 -10.18 18.18
CA GLY A 88 -4.93 -11.47 18.63
C GLY A 88 -6.47 -11.57 18.66
N PHE A 89 -7.14 -10.50 19.04
CA PHE A 89 -8.60 -10.42 19.11
C PHE A 89 -9.26 -9.80 17.88
N ALA A 90 -8.48 -9.34 16.89
CA ALA A 90 -9.05 -8.72 15.69
C ALA A 90 -10.08 -9.62 14.99
N GLY A 91 -9.78 -10.91 14.81
CA GLY A 91 -10.67 -11.85 14.14
C GLY A 91 -11.69 -12.59 15.03
N ILE A 92 -11.71 -12.31 16.35
CA ILE A 92 -12.57 -13.02 17.31
C ILE A 92 -13.58 -12.07 17.97
N ASP A 93 -13.26 -10.77 18.02
CA ASP A 93 -14.10 -9.76 18.66
C ASP A 93 -15.41 -9.58 17.86
N PRO A 94 -16.57 -10.00 18.39
CA PRO A 94 -17.83 -9.94 17.65
C PRO A 94 -18.26 -8.50 17.38
N ILE A 95 -17.82 -7.53 18.19
CA ILE A 95 -18.14 -6.11 17.99
C ILE A 95 -17.35 -5.53 16.82
N ARG A 96 -16.13 -6.04 16.56
CA ARG A 96 -15.32 -5.61 15.41
C ARG A 96 -15.71 -6.29 14.12
N GLY A 97 -16.25 -7.51 14.19
CA GLY A 97 -16.63 -8.27 12.99
C GLY A 97 -17.67 -7.55 12.13
N ASP A 98 -18.51 -6.73 12.75
CA ASP A 98 -19.54 -5.95 12.07
C ASP A 98 -19.06 -4.55 11.65
N MET A 99 -17.79 -4.20 11.87
CA MET A 99 -17.22 -2.88 11.56
C MET A 99 -16.18 -2.95 10.44
N THR A 100 -16.17 -1.98 9.53
CA THR A 100 -15.16 -1.86 8.49
C THR A 100 -13.91 -1.11 8.99
N PRO A 101 -12.69 -1.66 8.80
CA PRO A 101 -11.47 -0.96 9.14
C PRO A 101 -11.17 0.21 8.20
N ASP A 102 -11.00 1.41 8.75
CA ASP A 102 -10.64 2.62 8.00
C ASP A 102 -9.11 2.87 7.96
N GLU A 103 -8.63 3.64 6.98
CA GLU A 103 -7.21 3.99 6.79
C GLU A 103 -6.58 4.62 8.05
N PHE A 104 -7.29 5.53 8.72
CA PHE A 104 -6.79 6.17 9.95
C PHE A 104 -6.63 5.16 11.08
N SER A 105 -7.47 4.13 11.12
CA SER A 105 -7.39 3.06 12.12
C SER A 105 -6.12 2.23 11.95
N PHE A 106 -5.73 1.91 10.71
CA PHE A 106 -4.50 1.20 10.42
C PHE A 106 -3.28 2.02 10.86
N ILE A 107 -3.19 3.30 10.48
CA ILE A 107 -2.04 4.14 10.85
C ILE A 107 -1.84 4.17 12.38
N LEU A 108 -2.92 4.35 13.14
CA LEU A 108 -2.85 4.44 14.59
C LEU A 108 -2.55 3.08 15.24
N LEU A 109 -3.14 2.00 14.73
CA LEU A 109 -2.87 0.64 15.20
C LEU A 109 -1.42 0.23 14.96
N GLY A 110 -0.86 0.52 13.79
CA GLY A 110 0.55 0.26 13.50
C GLY A 110 1.49 0.95 14.49
N LEU A 111 1.21 2.22 14.84
CA LEU A 111 1.98 2.94 15.87
C LEU A 111 1.86 2.28 17.25
N VAL A 112 0.64 1.85 17.62
CA VAL A 112 0.39 1.15 18.89
C VAL A 112 1.13 -0.19 18.94
N GLU A 113 1.17 -0.94 17.84
CA GLU A 113 1.85 -2.22 17.74
C GLU A 113 3.36 -2.08 17.84
N VAL A 114 3.93 -1.07 17.18
CA VAL A 114 5.35 -0.71 17.33
C VAL A 114 5.67 -0.41 18.78
N PHE A 115 4.84 0.43 19.42
CA PHE A 115 5.00 0.78 20.83
C PHE A 115 4.88 -0.44 21.74
N ALA A 116 3.91 -1.32 21.49
CA ALA A 116 3.69 -2.55 22.23
C ALA A 116 4.89 -3.51 22.13
N GLY A 117 5.44 -3.68 20.93
CA GLY A 117 6.64 -4.46 20.68
C GLY A 117 7.87 -3.91 21.45
N VAL A 118 8.06 -2.59 21.45
CA VAL A 118 9.13 -1.95 22.23
C VAL A 118 8.97 -2.20 23.73
N MET A 119 7.75 -2.13 24.26
CA MET A 119 7.46 -2.40 25.67
C MET A 119 7.75 -3.86 26.05
N LEU A 120 7.35 -4.80 25.20
CA LEU A 120 7.67 -6.22 25.36
C LEU A 120 9.18 -6.46 25.34
N LEU A 121 9.89 -5.90 24.36
CA LEU A 121 11.33 -6.06 24.25
C LEU A 121 12.08 -5.40 25.40
N THR A 122 11.62 -4.26 25.91
CA THR A 122 12.20 -3.62 27.11
C THR A 122 12.10 -4.55 28.33
N SER A 123 11.02 -5.32 28.43
CA SER A 123 10.84 -6.31 29.48
C SER A 123 11.61 -7.62 29.25
N ALA A 124 11.68 -8.09 28.00
CA ALA A 124 12.29 -9.35 27.61
C ALA A 124 13.82 -9.28 27.44
N ALA A 125 14.35 -8.13 27.01
CA ALA A 125 15.77 -7.92 26.75
C ALA A 125 16.65 -8.31 27.95
N PRO A 126 16.29 -8.00 29.21
CA PRO A 126 17.03 -8.50 30.36
C PRO A 126 17.15 -10.02 30.48
N MET A 127 16.09 -10.74 30.12
CA MET A 127 16.09 -12.19 30.15
C MET A 127 16.98 -12.77 29.04
N LEU A 128 16.88 -12.21 27.84
CA LEU A 128 17.72 -12.57 26.69
C LEU A 128 19.20 -12.35 26.99
N VAL A 129 19.56 -11.17 27.50
CA VAL A 129 20.91 -10.82 27.93
C VAL A 129 21.45 -11.81 28.96
N SER A 130 20.64 -12.19 29.95
CA SER A 130 21.08 -13.12 31.00
C SER A 130 21.38 -14.54 30.45
N ARG A 131 20.67 -14.98 29.41
CA ARG A 131 20.92 -16.25 28.73
C ARG A 131 22.15 -16.17 27.83
N ILE A 132 22.26 -15.10 27.05
CA ILE A 132 23.39 -14.86 26.13
C ILE A 132 24.69 -14.69 26.90
N GLY A 133 24.68 -13.93 28.01
CA GLY A 133 25.84 -13.73 28.87
C GLY A 133 26.33 -15.00 29.58
N ARG A 134 25.49 -16.04 29.68
CA ARG A 134 25.86 -17.37 30.20
C ARG A 134 26.30 -18.35 29.11
N SER A 135 26.19 -17.99 27.83
CA SER A 135 26.57 -18.85 26.71
C SER A 135 28.08 -19.03 26.62
N ARG A 136 28.55 -20.27 26.79
CA ARG A 136 29.98 -20.63 26.75
C ARG A 136 30.66 -20.22 25.44
N LEU A 137 29.92 -20.16 24.32
CA LEU A 137 30.47 -19.84 23.00
C LEU A 137 30.97 -18.38 22.93
N LEU A 138 30.13 -17.44 23.35
CA LEU A 138 30.43 -16.00 23.31
C LEU A 138 31.46 -15.61 24.37
N THR A 139 31.36 -16.18 25.58
CA THR A 139 32.31 -15.91 26.66
C THR A 139 33.72 -16.42 26.33
N LYS A 140 33.85 -17.51 25.56
CA LYS A 140 35.16 -18.08 25.16
C LYS A 140 35.89 -17.22 24.13
N ARG A 141 35.17 -16.54 23.22
CA ARG A 141 35.76 -15.77 22.11
C ARG A 141 35.95 -14.27 22.43
N MET A 142 35.04 -13.68 23.21
CA MET A 142 35.00 -12.23 23.47
C MET A 142 35.28 -11.85 24.94
N GLY A 143 35.54 -12.85 25.80
CA GLY A 143 35.95 -12.68 27.19
C GLY A 143 34.89 -11.99 28.07
N PRO A 144 35.29 -11.22 29.11
CA PRO A 144 34.38 -10.54 30.03
C PRO A 144 33.71 -9.29 29.44
N THR A 145 33.93 -9.01 28.15
CA THR A 145 33.43 -7.79 27.48
C THR A 145 31.92 -7.82 27.24
N VAL A 146 31.37 -8.97 26.82
CA VAL A 146 29.94 -9.11 26.50
C VAL A 146 29.04 -8.94 27.74
N PRO A 147 29.31 -9.59 28.88
CA PRO A 147 28.48 -9.39 30.08
C PRO A 147 28.52 -7.95 30.61
N VAL A 148 29.67 -7.27 30.50
CA VAL A 148 29.83 -5.87 30.92
C VAL A 148 29.08 -4.92 29.98
N ALA A 149 29.15 -5.17 28.67
CA ALA A 149 28.41 -4.40 27.66
C ALA A 149 26.90 -4.39 27.91
N LEU A 150 26.36 -5.57 28.21
CA LEU A 150 24.91 -5.75 28.33
C LEU A 150 24.39 -5.36 29.73
N ALA A 151 25.26 -5.15 30.71
CA ALA A 151 24.87 -4.73 32.06
C ALA A 151 24.29 -3.30 32.12
N HIS A 152 24.64 -2.43 31.16
CA HIS A 152 24.21 -1.03 31.18
C HIS A 152 22.80 -0.79 30.58
N PRO A 153 22.43 -1.37 29.42
CA PRO A 153 21.03 -1.38 28.95
C PRO A 153 20.06 -1.92 30.01
N LEU A 154 20.51 -2.93 30.76
CA LEU A 154 19.78 -3.52 31.88
C LEU A 154 19.50 -2.53 33.03
N ALA A 155 20.45 -1.63 33.30
CA ALA A 155 20.36 -0.69 34.41
C ALA A 155 19.55 0.58 34.07
N SER A 156 19.39 0.90 32.77
CA SER A 156 18.76 2.13 32.29
C SER A 156 17.64 1.87 31.26
N PRO A 157 16.60 1.08 31.63
CA PRO A 157 15.62 0.54 30.69
C PRO A 157 14.83 1.61 29.93
N VAL A 158 14.54 2.76 30.55
CA VAL A 158 13.80 3.86 29.91
C VAL A 158 14.60 4.46 28.75
N ARG A 159 15.92 4.65 28.93
CA ARG A 159 16.79 5.19 27.87
C ARG A 159 16.86 4.20 26.71
N THR A 160 17.04 2.92 27.02
CA THR A 160 17.07 1.85 26.02
C THR A 160 15.75 1.74 25.26
N ALA A 161 14.61 1.85 25.94
CA ALA A 161 13.29 1.81 25.32
C ALA A 161 13.07 2.97 24.32
N VAL A 162 13.47 4.20 24.68
CA VAL A 162 13.36 5.37 23.79
C VAL A 162 14.16 5.17 22.51
N VAL A 163 15.40 4.67 22.63
CA VAL A 163 16.25 4.42 21.46
C VAL A 163 15.69 3.30 20.59
N MET A 164 15.21 2.21 21.20
CA MET A 164 14.55 1.12 20.47
C MET A 164 13.27 1.61 19.78
N ALA A 165 12.47 2.44 20.42
CA ALA A 165 11.26 3.02 19.83
C ALA A 165 11.59 3.87 18.60
N MET A 166 12.61 4.72 18.68
CA MET A 166 13.02 5.56 17.56
C MET A 166 13.40 4.73 16.33
N PHE A 167 14.21 3.66 16.50
CA PHE A 167 14.52 2.75 15.40
C PHE A 167 13.30 1.96 14.95
N SER A 168 12.51 1.44 15.88
CA SER A 168 11.37 0.60 15.53
C SER A 168 10.33 1.38 14.73
N ILE A 169 10.04 2.64 15.09
CA ILE A 169 9.08 3.49 14.38
C ILE A 169 9.61 3.84 12.99
N THR A 170 10.86 4.30 12.89
CA THR A 170 11.44 4.68 11.59
C THR A 170 11.56 3.51 10.63
N VAL A 171 12.05 2.36 11.10
CA VAL A 171 12.13 1.13 10.31
C VAL A 171 10.74 0.62 9.95
N PHE A 172 9.79 0.65 10.88
CA PHE A 172 8.41 0.30 10.59
C PHE A 172 7.85 1.15 9.44
N SER A 173 7.96 2.48 9.53
CA SER A 173 7.43 3.38 8.51
C SER A 173 8.06 3.15 7.13
N VAL A 174 9.39 2.97 7.06
CA VAL A 174 10.08 2.70 5.79
C VAL A 174 9.63 1.38 5.19
N VAL A 175 9.57 0.30 5.99
CA VAL A 175 9.19 -1.03 5.49
C VAL A 175 7.72 -1.09 5.10
N VAL A 176 6.82 -0.46 5.85
CA VAL A 176 5.39 -0.39 5.51
C VAL A 176 5.18 0.38 4.22
N LEU A 177 5.79 1.55 4.07
CA LEU A 177 5.63 2.34 2.84
C LEU A 177 6.23 1.60 1.63
N SER A 178 7.41 1.00 1.79
CA SER A 178 8.02 0.21 0.71
C SER A 178 7.18 -1.02 0.35
N GLY A 179 6.55 -1.66 1.34
CA GLY A 179 5.63 -2.78 1.12
C GLY A 179 4.37 -2.34 0.39
N TYR A 180 3.82 -1.20 0.76
CA TYR A 180 2.71 -0.57 0.03
C TYR A 180 3.11 -0.27 -1.42
N THR A 181 4.28 0.33 -1.66
CA THR A 181 4.78 0.63 -3.01
C THR A 181 4.90 -0.65 -3.85
N GLU A 182 5.48 -1.72 -3.31
CA GLU A 182 5.60 -2.99 -4.04
C GLU A 182 4.24 -3.65 -4.29
N GLN A 183 3.32 -3.60 -3.33
CA GLN A 183 1.97 -4.14 -3.50
C GLN A 183 1.19 -3.35 -4.56
N PHE A 184 1.31 -2.02 -4.55
CA PHE A 184 0.73 -1.13 -5.54
C PHE A 184 1.30 -1.41 -6.93
N ASP A 185 2.61 -1.55 -7.07
CA ASP A 185 3.28 -1.85 -8.35
C ASP A 185 2.80 -3.19 -8.95
N ASN A 186 2.70 -4.24 -8.12
CA ASN A 186 2.19 -5.54 -8.56
C ASN A 186 0.69 -5.51 -8.92
N TYR A 187 -0.12 -4.71 -8.22
CA TYR A 187 -1.55 -4.59 -8.52
C TYR A 187 -1.80 -3.70 -9.75
N SER A 188 -1.06 -2.62 -9.90
CA SER A 188 -1.22 -1.69 -11.02
C SER A 188 -0.64 -2.21 -12.33
N SER A 189 0.29 -3.17 -12.30
CA SER A 189 0.79 -3.82 -13.53
C SER A 189 -0.27 -4.67 -14.22
N SER A 190 -1.03 -5.49 -13.47
CA SER A 190 -2.15 -6.24 -14.07
C SER A 190 -3.22 -5.31 -14.65
N PHE A 191 -3.42 -4.16 -14.01
CA PHE A 191 -4.34 -3.14 -14.50
C PHE A 191 -3.95 -2.58 -15.88
N VAL A 192 -2.65 -2.49 -16.21
CA VAL A 192 -2.22 -2.07 -17.56
C VAL A 192 -2.64 -3.10 -18.60
N GLU A 193 -2.36 -4.38 -18.32
CA GLU A 193 -2.72 -5.52 -19.19
C GLU A 193 -4.25 -5.59 -19.38
N GLU A 194 -5.02 -5.46 -18.31
CA GLU A 194 -6.48 -5.41 -18.36
C GLU A 194 -7.03 -4.16 -19.05
N THR A 195 -6.35 -3.01 -19.00
CA THR A 195 -6.86 -1.79 -19.65
C THR A 195 -6.72 -1.88 -21.17
N GLU A 196 -5.57 -2.36 -21.62
CA GLU A 196 -5.23 -2.49 -23.03
C GLU A 196 -6.12 -3.52 -23.73
N GLY A 197 -6.39 -4.65 -23.05
CA GLY A 197 -7.11 -5.76 -23.66
C GLY A 197 -6.40 -6.20 -24.93
N GLU A 198 -7.17 -6.33 -26.02
CA GLU A 198 -6.65 -6.75 -27.32
C GLU A 198 -6.17 -5.59 -28.21
N PHE A 199 -6.33 -4.32 -27.79
CA PHE A 199 -6.02 -3.15 -28.61
C PHE A 199 -4.86 -2.30 -28.06
N GLU A 200 -3.87 -1.95 -28.88
CA GLU A 200 -2.72 -1.13 -28.47
C GLU A 200 -3.03 0.38 -28.50
N LEU A 201 -3.77 0.81 -29.52
CA LEU A 201 -3.95 2.21 -29.86
C LEU A 201 -5.42 2.62 -29.74
N MET A 202 -5.64 3.81 -29.20
CA MET A 202 -6.94 4.47 -29.20
C MET A 202 -6.81 5.84 -29.86
N LEU A 203 -7.51 6.01 -30.98
CA LEU A 203 -7.73 7.30 -31.61
C LEU A 203 -8.98 7.91 -31.02
N THR A 204 -8.94 9.21 -30.74
CA THR A 204 -10.07 9.94 -30.15
C THR A 204 -10.32 11.27 -30.87
N SER A 205 -11.59 11.63 -31.02
CA SER A 205 -12.00 12.92 -31.57
C SER A 205 -13.30 13.42 -30.93
N SER A 206 -13.67 14.65 -31.25
CA SER A 206 -14.90 15.29 -30.80
C SER A 206 -16.10 14.92 -31.67
N ARG A 207 -17.33 14.89 -31.10
CA ARG A 207 -18.55 14.71 -31.92
C ARG A 207 -18.75 15.80 -32.98
N SER A 208 -18.21 16.99 -32.76
CA SER A 208 -18.25 18.10 -33.73
C SER A 208 -17.32 17.91 -34.94
N ARG A 209 -16.37 16.98 -34.83
CA ARG A 209 -15.40 16.62 -35.88
C ARG A 209 -15.16 15.11 -35.78
N PRO A 210 -16.12 14.27 -36.18
CA PRO A 210 -15.95 12.82 -36.06
C PRO A 210 -14.73 12.34 -36.84
N ILE A 211 -14.24 11.15 -36.50
CA ILE A 211 -13.14 10.52 -37.23
C ILE A 211 -13.67 10.11 -38.60
N GLU A 212 -13.06 10.62 -39.67
CA GLU A 212 -13.38 10.30 -41.07
C GLU A 212 -12.25 9.48 -41.70
N LEU A 213 -11.82 8.43 -41.01
CA LEU A 213 -10.78 7.51 -41.47
C LEU A 213 -11.42 6.23 -42.02
N SER A 214 -10.86 5.67 -43.10
CA SER A 214 -11.34 4.40 -43.68
C SER A 214 -11.18 3.25 -42.70
N ASN A 215 -12.01 2.22 -42.81
CA ASN A 215 -11.83 1.00 -42.02
C ASN A 215 -10.67 0.15 -42.53
N ASP A 216 -10.23 0.34 -43.78
CA ASP A 216 -9.10 -0.39 -44.36
C ASP A 216 -7.78 0.34 -44.03
N PRO A 217 -6.88 -0.25 -43.21
CA PRO A 217 -5.60 0.36 -42.88
C PRO A 217 -4.68 0.60 -44.08
N MET A 218 -4.88 -0.13 -45.19
CA MET A 218 -4.12 0.06 -46.42
C MET A 218 -4.37 1.45 -47.04
N GLU A 219 -5.51 2.08 -46.75
CA GLU A 219 -5.88 3.39 -47.27
C GLU A 219 -5.35 4.55 -46.41
N TRP A 220 -4.75 4.27 -45.24
CA TRP A 220 -4.32 5.29 -44.28
C TRP A 220 -3.03 6.02 -44.69
N ASN A 221 -2.41 5.62 -45.81
CA ASN A 221 -1.22 6.25 -46.38
C ASN A 221 -0.08 6.42 -45.35
N LEU A 222 0.15 5.36 -44.56
CA LEU A 222 1.21 5.31 -43.55
C LEU A 222 2.60 5.34 -44.20
N SER A 223 3.56 6.00 -43.54
CA SER A 223 4.97 6.02 -43.95
C SER A 223 5.61 4.65 -43.77
N SER A 224 5.22 3.97 -42.68
CA SER A 224 5.70 2.66 -42.29
C SER A 224 5.00 1.53 -43.06
N GLY A 225 5.66 0.36 -43.10
CA GLY A 225 5.05 -0.88 -43.60
C GLY A 225 4.04 -1.50 -42.64
N LEU A 226 3.67 -0.81 -41.55
CA LEU A 226 2.86 -1.34 -40.45
C LEU A 226 1.38 -1.51 -40.81
N ALA A 227 0.92 -0.92 -41.91
CA ALA A 227 -0.45 -1.08 -42.38
C ALA A 227 -0.85 -2.57 -42.50
N SER A 228 0.07 -3.45 -42.91
CA SER A 228 -0.20 -4.89 -43.07
C SER A 228 -0.09 -5.69 -41.77
N GLU A 229 0.44 -5.06 -40.72
CA GLU A 229 0.57 -5.64 -39.39
C GLU A 229 -0.64 -5.31 -38.50
N ILE A 230 -1.51 -4.39 -38.92
CA ILE A 230 -2.79 -4.10 -38.25
C ILE A 230 -3.74 -5.27 -38.51
N ASP A 231 -4.19 -5.92 -37.44
CA ASP A 231 -5.05 -7.09 -37.50
C ASP A 231 -6.52 -6.80 -37.18
N ALA A 232 -6.81 -5.69 -36.48
CA ALA A 232 -8.17 -5.20 -36.28
C ALA A 232 -8.27 -3.67 -36.13
N VAL A 233 -9.36 -3.11 -36.64
CA VAL A 233 -9.79 -1.72 -36.46
C VAL A 233 -11.24 -1.67 -35.96
N GLY A 234 -11.43 -1.35 -34.68
CA GLY A 234 -12.76 -1.25 -34.07
C GLY A 234 -13.28 0.19 -34.01
N LEU A 235 -14.39 0.49 -34.65
CA LEU A 235 -15.05 1.80 -34.58
C LEU A 235 -15.99 1.92 -33.39
N VAL A 236 -15.95 3.07 -32.70
CA VAL A 236 -16.89 3.37 -31.62
C VAL A 236 -17.58 4.73 -31.83
N HIS A 237 -18.88 4.62 -32.08
CA HIS A 237 -19.83 5.72 -32.15
C HIS A 237 -20.15 6.23 -30.76
N ARG A 238 -20.28 7.54 -30.61
CA ARG A 238 -20.73 8.18 -29.37
C ARG A 238 -22.02 8.95 -29.61
N SER A 239 -22.97 8.71 -28.72
CA SER A 239 -24.14 9.54 -28.50
C SER A 239 -24.33 9.83 -27.00
N GLU A 240 -25.34 10.62 -26.67
CA GLU A 240 -25.72 10.97 -25.30
C GLU A 240 -27.20 10.65 -25.12
N VAL A 241 -27.52 9.92 -24.05
CA VAL A 241 -28.88 9.48 -23.73
C VAL A 241 -29.20 9.73 -22.26
N PHE A 242 -30.49 9.83 -21.93
CA PHE A 242 -30.94 9.64 -20.55
C PHE A 242 -31.13 8.15 -20.31
N LEU A 243 -30.44 7.63 -19.29
CA LEU A 243 -30.76 6.34 -18.71
C LEU A 243 -31.95 6.53 -17.77
N GLU A 244 -32.96 5.69 -17.92
CA GLU A 244 -34.14 5.65 -17.06
C GLU A 244 -34.29 4.26 -16.44
N ASP A 245 -34.43 4.23 -15.11
CA ASP A 245 -34.62 3.00 -14.34
C ASP A 245 -36.12 2.61 -14.22
N SER A 246 -36.40 1.49 -13.53
CA SER A 246 -37.76 1.03 -13.29
C SER A 246 -38.61 1.99 -12.42
N LYS A 247 -37.97 2.87 -11.65
CA LYS A 247 -38.61 3.90 -10.80
C LYS A 247 -38.81 5.22 -11.53
N GLN A 248 -38.44 5.32 -12.82
CA GLN A 248 -38.50 6.53 -13.64
C GLN A 248 -37.52 7.62 -13.19
N GLU A 249 -36.47 7.26 -12.46
CA GLU A 249 -35.34 8.14 -12.19
C GLU A 249 -34.44 8.20 -13.43
N ARG A 250 -33.95 9.40 -13.75
CA ARG A 250 -33.20 9.67 -14.98
C ARG A 250 -31.85 10.30 -14.72
N MET A 251 -30.84 9.85 -15.45
CA MET A 251 -29.53 10.49 -15.50
C MET A 251 -29.01 10.58 -16.94
N PRO A 252 -28.42 11.72 -17.35
CA PRO A 252 -27.74 11.79 -18.64
C PRO A 252 -26.47 10.94 -18.59
N TYR A 253 -26.21 10.20 -19.66
CA TYR A 253 -25.03 9.33 -19.77
C TYR A 253 -24.57 9.17 -21.21
N VAL A 254 -23.38 8.61 -21.38
CA VAL A 254 -22.77 8.37 -22.69
C VAL A 254 -23.26 7.02 -23.22
N LEU A 255 -23.73 6.99 -24.47
CA LEU A 255 -24.03 5.78 -25.21
C LEU A 255 -22.93 5.53 -26.23
N ARG A 256 -22.40 4.30 -26.27
CA ARG A 256 -21.34 3.86 -27.16
C ARG A 256 -21.84 2.75 -28.07
N GLY A 257 -21.64 2.96 -29.36
CA GLY A 257 -21.99 2.03 -30.41
C GLY A 257 -20.74 1.41 -31.01
N PHE A 258 -20.50 0.13 -30.80
CA PHE A 258 -19.32 -0.56 -31.34
C PHE A 258 -19.67 -1.38 -32.59
N ASP A 259 -18.72 -1.55 -33.49
CA ASP A 259 -18.90 -2.31 -34.73
C ASP A 259 -18.54 -3.81 -34.58
N GLU A 260 -18.75 -4.57 -35.66
CA GLU A 260 -18.50 -6.01 -35.73
C GLU A 260 -17.03 -6.34 -35.48
N GLU A 261 -16.10 -5.61 -36.08
CA GLU A 261 -14.66 -5.84 -35.96
C GLU A 261 -14.17 -5.65 -34.51
N PHE A 262 -14.67 -4.63 -33.80
CA PHE A 262 -14.41 -4.46 -32.37
C PHE A 262 -14.88 -5.65 -31.54
N ALA A 263 -16.06 -6.20 -31.86
CA ALA A 263 -16.65 -7.31 -31.13
C ALA A 263 -15.94 -8.65 -31.41
N GLU A 264 -15.56 -8.89 -32.66
CA GLU A 264 -14.84 -10.09 -33.08
C GLU A 264 -13.43 -10.15 -32.50
N HIS A 265 -12.76 -9.01 -32.37
CA HIS A 265 -11.44 -8.89 -31.77
C HIS A 265 -11.43 -8.91 -30.24
N GLY A 266 -12.57 -9.18 -29.60
CA GLY A 266 -12.67 -9.39 -28.15
C GLY A 266 -13.11 -8.19 -27.33
N GLY A 267 -13.26 -7.00 -27.94
CA GLY A 267 -13.76 -5.80 -27.28
C GLY A 267 -12.92 -5.36 -26.07
N LEU A 268 -13.58 -4.73 -25.09
CA LEU A 268 -12.95 -4.39 -23.81
C LEU A 268 -13.25 -5.46 -22.75
N PRO A 269 -12.35 -5.70 -21.80
CA PRO A 269 -12.53 -6.77 -20.83
C PRO A 269 -13.74 -6.58 -19.91
N LEU A 270 -14.33 -7.72 -19.52
CA LEU A 270 -15.59 -7.79 -18.76
C LEU A 270 -15.36 -8.34 -17.34
N TYR A 271 -15.91 -7.66 -16.34
CA TYR A 271 -15.85 -8.11 -14.95
C TYR A 271 -16.86 -9.21 -14.65
N GLU A 272 -18.13 -8.99 -15.02
CA GLU A 272 -19.22 -9.94 -14.78
C GLU A 272 -20.28 -9.82 -15.88
N TRP A 273 -20.82 -10.96 -16.33
CA TRP A 273 -21.84 -11.00 -17.37
C TRP A 273 -22.79 -12.19 -17.22
N ASP A 274 -23.93 -12.15 -17.90
CA ASP A 274 -24.85 -13.28 -17.99
C ASP A 274 -24.18 -14.45 -18.75
N ARG A 275 -23.82 -15.48 -17.99
CA ARG A 275 -23.17 -16.71 -18.50
C ARG A 275 -24.01 -17.47 -19.54
N GLN A 276 -25.29 -17.13 -19.72
CA GLN A 276 -26.12 -17.70 -20.79
C GLN A 276 -25.81 -17.10 -22.17
N LEU A 277 -25.23 -15.89 -22.21
CA LEU A 277 -24.90 -15.20 -23.45
C LEU A 277 -23.60 -15.72 -24.07
N GLY A 278 -22.64 -16.15 -23.26
CA GLY A 278 -21.35 -16.63 -23.74
C GLY A 278 -20.48 -17.16 -22.61
N SER A 279 -19.58 -18.09 -22.97
CA SER A 279 -18.58 -18.65 -22.07
C SER A 279 -17.28 -17.83 -22.04
N SER A 280 -16.97 -17.11 -23.13
CA SER A 280 -15.87 -16.15 -23.24
C SER A 280 -16.38 -14.71 -23.41
N GLU A 281 -15.52 -13.73 -23.16
CA GLU A 281 -15.84 -12.30 -23.31
C GLU A 281 -16.12 -11.95 -24.79
N THR A 282 -15.32 -12.47 -25.71
CA THR A 282 -15.54 -12.31 -27.17
C THR A 282 -16.91 -12.81 -27.60
N GLU A 283 -17.37 -13.97 -27.10
CA GLU A 283 -18.71 -14.49 -27.42
C GLU A 283 -19.81 -13.53 -26.94
N VAL A 284 -19.62 -12.89 -25.78
CA VAL A 284 -20.58 -11.92 -25.23
C VAL A 284 -20.61 -10.66 -26.09
N TRP A 285 -19.46 -10.12 -26.49
CA TRP A 285 -19.39 -8.95 -27.38
C TRP A 285 -20.10 -9.21 -28.72
N GLN A 286 -19.85 -10.36 -29.35
CA GLN A 286 -20.53 -10.77 -30.58
C GLN A 286 -22.05 -10.93 -30.41
N VAL A 287 -22.49 -11.47 -29.26
CA VAL A 287 -23.93 -11.60 -28.97
C VAL A 287 -24.58 -10.24 -28.73
N VAL A 288 -23.91 -9.31 -28.05
CA VAL A 288 -24.43 -7.95 -27.80
C VAL A 288 -24.43 -7.12 -29.09
N GLU A 289 -23.48 -7.34 -30.00
CA GLU A 289 -23.48 -6.77 -31.35
C GLU A 289 -24.74 -7.21 -32.11
N SER A 290 -24.96 -8.53 -32.21
CA SER A 290 -26.07 -9.07 -33.02
C SER A 290 -27.45 -8.88 -32.38
N ARG A 291 -27.53 -8.55 -31.08
CA ARG A 291 -28.78 -8.41 -30.33
C ARG A 291 -29.08 -6.96 -29.95
N PRO A 292 -30.06 -6.32 -30.61
CA PRO A 292 -30.37 -4.91 -30.39
C PRO A 292 -31.03 -4.57 -29.06
N ASP A 293 -31.37 -5.60 -28.27
CA ASP A 293 -32.03 -5.53 -26.98
C ASP A 293 -31.08 -5.66 -25.78
N LEU A 294 -29.79 -5.86 -26.02
CA LEU A 294 -28.77 -6.03 -24.98
C LEU A 294 -27.82 -4.84 -24.89
N VAL A 295 -27.32 -4.58 -23.68
CA VAL A 295 -26.25 -3.61 -23.44
C VAL A 295 -25.26 -4.09 -22.39
N LEU A 296 -24.00 -3.68 -22.55
CA LEU A 296 -22.98 -3.80 -21.51
C LEU A 296 -22.84 -2.45 -20.81
N LEU A 297 -22.75 -2.45 -19.49
CA LEU A 297 -22.56 -1.24 -18.69
C LEU A 297 -21.09 -1.13 -18.30
N ASP A 298 -20.57 0.08 -18.12
CA ASP A 298 -19.27 0.22 -17.49
C ASP A 298 -19.31 -0.11 -15.98
N ALA A 299 -18.12 -0.23 -15.38
CA ALA A 299 -17.97 -0.60 -13.98
C ALA A 299 -18.66 0.34 -12.98
N SER A 300 -18.95 1.61 -13.33
CA SER A 300 -19.54 2.57 -12.38
C SER A 300 -20.92 2.16 -11.85
N PHE A 301 -21.64 1.29 -12.58
CA PHE A 301 -22.95 0.76 -12.19
C PHE A 301 -22.87 -0.52 -11.34
N GLY A 302 -21.72 -1.20 -11.33
CA GLY A 302 -21.45 -2.40 -10.53
C GLY A 302 -20.57 -2.13 -9.30
N LEU A 303 -19.90 -0.98 -9.22
CA LEU A 303 -19.03 -0.62 -8.11
C LEU A 303 -19.80 0.03 -6.94
N GLU A 304 -19.48 -0.41 -5.72
CA GLU A 304 -19.97 0.16 -4.46
C GLU A 304 -18.84 0.87 -3.70
N LEU A 305 -19.15 1.97 -3.04
CA LEU A 305 -18.24 2.64 -2.11
C LEU A 305 -17.97 1.73 -0.91
N SER A 306 -16.70 1.45 -0.65
CA SER A 306 -16.25 0.62 0.46
C SER A 306 -16.59 1.17 1.85
N THR A 307 -16.92 2.46 1.96
CA THR A 307 -17.29 3.08 3.25
C THR A 307 -18.73 2.77 3.66
N ASP A 308 -19.67 2.81 2.70
CA ASP A 308 -21.11 2.86 2.99
C ASP A 308 -21.93 1.86 2.14
N GLY A 309 -21.28 1.09 1.24
CA GLY A 309 -21.93 0.13 0.33
C GLY A 309 -22.84 0.78 -0.73
N THR A 310 -22.82 2.10 -0.85
CA THR A 310 -23.62 2.81 -1.85
C THR A 310 -22.95 2.72 -3.21
N GLY A 311 -23.71 2.44 -4.27
CA GLY A 311 -23.22 2.49 -5.64
C GLY A 311 -22.54 3.82 -5.97
N ILE A 312 -21.46 3.79 -6.76
CA ILE A 312 -20.73 4.99 -7.18
C ILE A 312 -21.60 5.86 -8.11
N SER A 313 -22.43 5.21 -8.93
CA SER A 313 -23.39 5.87 -9.81
C SER A 313 -24.70 6.26 -9.07
N MET A 314 -25.36 7.31 -9.57
CA MET A 314 -26.66 7.76 -9.06
C MET A 314 -27.76 6.70 -9.27
N LEU A 315 -27.64 5.91 -10.35
CA LEU A 315 -28.49 4.75 -10.61
C LEU A 315 -27.65 3.48 -10.45
N SER A 316 -28.27 2.44 -9.91
CA SER A 316 -27.70 1.09 -9.85
C SER A 316 -28.57 0.14 -10.65
N PHE A 317 -27.93 -0.71 -11.45
CA PHE A 317 -28.57 -1.71 -12.28
C PHE A 317 -27.96 -3.06 -11.99
N SER A 318 -28.78 -4.12 -12.02
CA SER A 318 -28.35 -5.52 -11.95
C SER A 318 -28.37 -6.16 -13.34
N ILE A 319 -27.59 -7.23 -13.54
CA ILE A 319 -27.68 -8.06 -14.76
C ILE A 319 -29.11 -8.59 -14.91
N GLY A 320 -29.67 -8.43 -16.10
CA GLY A 320 -31.07 -8.77 -16.42
C GLY A 320 -32.08 -7.64 -16.18
N ASP A 321 -31.69 -6.51 -15.58
CA ASP A 321 -32.57 -5.37 -15.44
C ASP A 321 -32.89 -4.75 -16.81
N SER A 322 -34.14 -4.31 -16.97
CA SER A 322 -34.56 -3.54 -18.14
C SER A 322 -34.36 -2.05 -17.88
N ILE A 323 -33.53 -1.42 -18.70
CA ILE A 323 -33.27 0.02 -18.67
C ILE A 323 -33.77 0.68 -19.95
N SER A 324 -34.10 1.96 -19.85
CA SER A 324 -34.60 2.74 -20.98
C SER A 324 -33.57 3.78 -21.41
N LEU A 325 -33.11 3.67 -22.65
CA LEU A 325 -32.28 4.67 -23.33
C LEU A 325 -33.19 5.69 -24.02
N ILE A 326 -33.10 6.96 -23.64
CA ILE A 326 -33.92 8.04 -24.20
C ILE A 326 -33.00 9.08 -24.83
N ASP A 327 -33.21 9.38 -26.10
CA ASP A 327 -32.46 10.41 -26.81
C ASP A 327 -32.65 11.80 -26.16
N LEU A 328 -31.56 12.51 -25.90
CA LEU A 328 -31.55 13.86 -25.31
C LEU A 328 -32.25 14.88 -26.21
N SER A 329 -32.08 14.76 -27.53
CA SER A 329 -32.58 15.72 -28.52
C SER A 329 -34.03 15.43 -28.92
N ASN A 330 -34.44 14.16 -28.83
CA ASN A 330 -35.79 13.72 -29.15
C ASN A 330 -36.31 12.71 -28.11
N PRO A 331 -36.91 13.15 -27.00
CA PRO A 331 -37.37 12.25 -25.94
C PRO A 331 -38.44 11.23 -26.35
N GLY A 332 -39.08 11.39 -27.53
CA GLY A 332 -39.99 10.38 -28.09
C GLY A 332 -39.25 9.16 -28.67
N ASN A 333 -37.96 9.31 -28.94
CA ASN A 333 -37.07 8.27 -29.38
C ASN A 333 -36.47 7.54 -28.16
N LYS A 334 -37.10 6.42 -27.79
CA LYS A 334 -36.75 5.61 -26.64
C LYS A 334 -36.52 4.17 -27.07
N ARG A 335 -35.52 3.51 -26.48
CA ARG A 335 -35.29 2.07 -26.60
C ARG A 335 -35.22 1.44 -25.22
N ILE A 336 -35.89 0.30 -25.06
CA ILE A 336 -35.78 -0.51 -23.84
C ILE A 336 -34.76 -1.60 -24.15
N VAL A 337 -33.78 -1.75 -23.26
CA VAL A 337 -32.69 -2.71 -23.37
C VAL A 337 -32.48 -3.43 -22.04
N THR A 338 -31.81 -4.57 -22.09
CA THR A 338 -31.52 -5.41 -20.93
C THR A 338 -30.03 -5.41 -20.64
N VAL A 339 -29.66 -5.28 -19.37
CA VAL A 339 -28.26 -5.31 -18.93
C VAL A 339 -27.69 -6.73 -19.07
N ALA A 340 -26.66 -6.88 -19.91
CA ALA A 340 -25.98 -8.14 -20.18
C ALA A 340 -24.78 -8.40 -19.26
N GLY A 341 -24.14 -7.33 -18.77
CA GLY A 341 -22.92 -7.43 -17.96
C GLY A 341 -22.26 -6.07 -17.71
N TYR A 342 -21.13 -6.11 -17.02
CA TYR A 342 -20.29 -4.96 -16.67
C TYR A 342 -18.88 -5.11 -17.24
N LEU A 343 -18.34 -4.00 -17.73
CA LEU A 343 -16.92 -3.88 -18.07
C LEU A 343 -16.05 -3.92 -16.80
N GLU A 344 -14.78 -4.25 -16.98
CA GLU A 344 -13.77 -4.09 -15.94
C GLU A 344 -13.57 -2.62 -15.51
N GLN A 345 -13.11 -2.43 -14.27
CA GLN A 345 -12.85 -1.09 -13.73
C GLN A 345 -11.76 -0.34 -14.53
N SER A 346 -10.81 -1.08 -15.08
CA SER A 346 -9.79 -0.58 -16.01
C SER A 346 -10.40 0.09 -17.24
N SER A 347 -11.37 -0.56 -17.87
CA SER A 347 -12.06 -0.04 -19.04
C SER A 347 -12.87 1.22 -18.75
N TYR A 348 -13.42 1.38 -17.54
CA TYR A 348 -14.17 2.58 -17.14
C TYR A 348 -13.31 3.86 -17.15
N LEU A 349 -12.02 3.78 -16.80
CA LEU A 349 -11.14 4.97 -16.77
C LEU A 349 -10.97 5.60 -18.15
N PHE A 350 -10.98 4.78 -19.20
CA PHE A 350 -10.71 5.23 -20.57
C PHE A 350 -11.99 5.35 -21.38
N SER A 351 -12.97 4.48 -21.11
CA SER A 351 -14.11 4.28 -22.00
C SER A 351 -15.45 4.14 -21.28
N PRO A 352 -15.82 5.12 -20.44
CA PRO A 352 -17.09 5.10 -19.72
C PRO A 352 -18.25 5.22 -20.71
N GLY A 353 -19.32 4.49 -20.48
CA GLY A 353 -20.53 4.47 -21.30
C GLY A 353 -21.36 3.20 -21.16
N VAL A 354 -22.58 3.28 -21.69
CA VAL A 354 -23.40 2.11 -22.01
C VAL A 354 -23.03 1.66 -23.42
N TRP A 355 -22.72 0.38 -23.61
CA TRP A 355 -22.23 -0.19 -24.86
C TRP A 355 -23.30 -1.04 -25.53
N MET A 356 -23.51 -0.81 -26.82
CA MET A 356 -24.44 -1.57 -27.66
C MET A 356 -23.99 -1.56 -29.14
N SER A 357 -24.70 -2.27 -30.01
CA SER A 357 -24.38 -2.28 -31.45
C SER A 357 -24.35 -0.88 -32.08
N GLY A 358 -23.31 -0.64 -32.88
CA GLY A 358 -22.99 0.59 -33.57
C GLY A 358 -24.10 1.07 -34.50
N GLU A 359 -24.69 0.18 -35.28
CA GLU A 359 -25.78 0.48 -36.23
C GLU A 359 -26.94 1.18 -35.51
N ILE A 360 -27.29 0.70 -34.30
CA ILE A 360 -28.37 1.27 -33.51
C ILE A 360 -28.01 2.67 -33.01
N VAL A 361 -26.79 2.84 -32.52
CA VAL A 361 -26.36 4.13 -31.96
C VAL A 361 -26.25 5.17 -33.07
N GLU A 362 -25.74 4.79 -34.24
CA GLU A 362 -25.69 5.65 -35.43
C GLU A 362 -27.09 6.03 -35.91
N ASP A 363 -27.92 5.03 -36.26
CA ASP A 363 -29.22 5.27 -36.92
C ASP A 363 -30.27 5.86 -35.98
N GLN A 364 -30.36 5.34 -34.76
CA GLN A 364 -31.40 5.76 -33.83
C GLN A 364 -30.97 6.97 -33.01
N PHE A 365 -29.72 7.03 -32.56
CA PHE A 365 -29.28 8.03 -31.58
C PHE A 365 -28.33 9.09 -32.16
N ASP A 366 -28.19 9.21 -33.50
CA ASP A 366 -27.26 10.14 -34.16
C ASP A 366 -25.82 9.99 -33.61
N GLY A 367 -25.42 8.73 -33.47
CA GLY A 367 -24.08 8.32 -33.10
C GLY A 367 -23.05 8.83 -34.10
N ARG A 368 -21.93 9.32 -33.60
CA ARG A 368 -20.81 9.79 -34.43
C ARG A 368 -19.55 9.05 -34.03
N VAL A 369 -18.74 8.61 -34.99
CA VAL A 369 -17.45 7.97 -34.70
C VAL A 369 -16.56 8.98 -33.98
N THR A 370 -16.32 8.74 -32.70
CA THR A 370 -15.44 9.58 -31.88
C THR A 370 -14.23 8.82 -31.39
N ARG A 371 -14.23 7.50 -31.57
CA ARG A 371 -13.10 6.66 -31.24
C ARG A 371 -12.92 5.56 -32.26
N MET A 372 -11.66 5.16 -32.39
CA MET A 372 -11.24 4.02 -33.17
C MET A 372 -10.15 3.31 -32.37
N TYR A 373 -10.32 2.01 -32.15
CA TYR A 373 -9.35 1.13 -31.52
C TYR A 373 -8.58 0.41 -32.62
N VAL A 374 -7.26 0.36 -32.51
CA VAL A 374 -6.41 -0.29 -33.50
C VAL A 374 -5.55 -1.31 -32.80
N SER A 375 -5.56 -2.53 -33.32
CA SER A 375 -4.74 -3.64 -32.87
C SER A 375 -3.62 -3.95 -33.86
N LEU A 376 -2.49 -4.41 -33.34
CA LEU A 376 -1.39 -4.95 -34.13
C LEU A 376 -1.25 -6.45 -33.90
N SER A 377 -0.79 -7.16 -34.93
CA SER A 377 -0.48 -8.57 -34.84
C SER A 377 0.63 -8.84 -33.83
N ASP A 378 0.58 -9.99 -33.14
CA ASP A 378 1.65 -10.44 -32.23
C ASP A 378 3.05 -10.52 -32.88
N SER A 379 3.10 -10.60 -34.21
CA SER A 379 4.33 -10.64 -35.00
C SER A 379 4.80 -9.28 -35.50
N ALA A 380 4.08 -8.20 -35.21
CA ALA A 380 4.41 -6.86 -35.70
C ALA A 380 5.83 -6.46 -35.30
N THR A 381 6.59 -5.94 -36.26
CA THR A 381 7.95 -5.44 -36.03
C THR A 381 8.06 -4.01 -36.50
N PRO A 382 8.73 -3.13 -35.72
CA PRO A 382 8.98 -1.77 -36.14
C PRO A 382 9.90 -1.73 -37.36
N SER A 383 9.87 -0.64 -38.10
CA SER A 383 10.80 -0.39 -39.19
C SER A 383 12.24 -0.27 -38.68
N SER A 384 13.21 -0.60 -39.53
CA SER A 384 14.63 -0.58 -39.14
C SER A 384 15.17 0.82 -38.84
N ASP A 385 14.47 1.85 -39.30
CA ASP A 385 14.92 3.24 -39.28
C ASP A 385 14.25 4.04 -38.14
N PHE A 386 13.33 3.40 -37.40
CA PHE A 386 12.62 4.00 -36.28
C PHE A 386 13.52 4.16 -35.05
N ASP A 387 13.47 5.34 -34.41
CA ASP A 387 14.27 5.64 -33.22
C ASP A 387 13.55 5.16 -31.95
N ASP A 388 13.91 3.98 -31.48
CA ASP A 388 13.35 3.36 -30.27
C ASP A 388 13.95 3.90 -28.97
N SER A 389 14.96 4.79 -29.02
CA SER A 389 15.76 5.17 -27.85
C SER A 389 14.96 5.91 -26.76
N GLY A 390 13.82 6.51 -27.13
CA GLY A 390 12.90 7.19 -26.23
C GLY A 390 11.79 6.29 -25.65
N ILE A 391 11.58 5.10 -26.21
CA ILE A 391 10.45 4.24 -25.90
C ILE A 391 10.79 3.37 -24.71
N LYS A 392 9.95 3.45 -23.67
CA LYS A 392 10.08 2.58 -22.51
C LYS A 392 9.18 1.38 -22.70
N THR A 393 9.79 0.23 -22.97
CA THR A 393 9.11 -1.04 -23.05
C THR A 393 9.03 -1.64 -21.65
N PHE A 394 7.83 -2.08 -21.25
CA PHE A 394 7.62 -2.74 -19.96
C PHE A 394 7.04 -4.12 -20.21
N SER A 395 7.58 -5.15 -19.55
CA SER A 395 7.14 -6.53 -19.74
C SER A 395 5.78 -6.86 -19.10
N ALA A 396 5.11 -5.87 -18.50
CA ALA A 396 3.99 -6.06 -17.59
C ALA A 396 2.62 -6.11 -18.29
N THR A 397 2.61 -6.09 -19.62
CA THR A 397 1.45 -5.67 -20.41
C THR A 397 1.00 -6.73 -21.43
N GLY A 398 1.36 -8.00 -21.23
CA GLY A 398 0.94 -9.13 -22.06
C GLY A 398 1.59 -9.23 -23.45
N LYS A 399 1.78 -8.11 -24.15
CA LYS A 399 2.30 -8.04 -25.53
C LYS A 399 3.83 -7.96 -25.62
N PRO A 400 4.45 -8.53 -26.67
CA PRO A 400 5.90 -8.58 -26.78
C PRO A 400 6.51 -7.22 -27.14
N GLU A 401 7.79 -7.05 -26.82
CA GLU A 401 8.51 -5.77 -26.91
C GLU A 401 8.50 -5.17 -28.32
N ASN A 402 8.62 -6.01 -29.35
CA ASN A 402 8.54 -5.59 -30.76
C ASN A 402 7.20 -4.94 -31.10
N VAL A 403 6.09 -5.50 -30.61
CA VAL A 403 4.74 -4.97 -30.88
C VAL A 403 4.56 -3.62 -30.21
N ARG A 404 5.13 -3.41 -29.01
CA ARG A 404 5.12 -2.10 -28.33
C ARG A 404 5.81 -1.02 -29.15
N ILE A 405 6.99 -1.34 -29.67
CA ILE A 405 7.77 -0.39 -30.47
C ILE A 405 7.06 -0.13 -31.80
N ALA A 406 6.47 -1.16 -32.42
CA ALA A 406 5.65 -1.02 -33.61
C ALA A 406 4.39 -0.16 -33.37
N ALA A 407 3.70 -0.33 -32.24
CA ALA A 407 2.56 0.49 -31.85
C ALA A 407 2.96 1.96 -31.66
N ALA A 408 4.14 2.21 -31.09
CA ALA A 408 4.67 3.56 -30.95
C ALA A 408 5.01 4.20 -32.31
N GLU A 409 5.62 3.46 -33.23
CA GLU A 409 5.86 3.94 -34.61
C GLU A 409 4.54 4.23 -35.32
N LEU A 410 3.56 3.33 -35.22
CA LEU A 410 2.24 3.53 -35.79
C LEU A 410 1.52 4.75 -35.18
N SER A 411 1.66 4.96 -33.87
CA SER A 411 1.12 6.13 -33.19
C SER A 411 1.71 7.42 -33.72
N GLU A 412 3.03 7.48 -33.93
CA GLU A 412 3.73 8.67 -34.46
C GLU A 412 3.29 8.96 -35.90
N ASP A 413 3.26 7.94 -36.76
CA ASP A 413 2.77 8.05 -38.14
C ASP A 413 1.32 8.55 -38.21
N LEU A 414 0.43 8.01 -37.37
CA LEU A 414 -0.97 8.41 -37.32
C LEU A 414 -1.17 9.80 -36.75
N GLU A 415 -0.40 10.18 -35.73
CA GLU A 415 -0.48 11.52 -35.13
C GLU A 415 -0.03 12.60 -36.12
N ASP A 416 1.05 12.35 -36.87
CA ASP A 416 1.52 13.26 -37.92
C ASP A 416 0.48 13.46 -39.03
N ASN A 417 -0.21 12.39 -39.42
CA ASN A 417 -1.23 12.43 -40.49
C ASN A 417 -2.56 13.04 -40.02
N LEU A 418 -3.01 12.75 -38.79
CA LEU A 418 -4.37 13.03 -38.34
C LEU A 418 -4.49 14.21 -37.36
N SER A 419 -3.38 14.72 -36.82
CA SER A 419 -3.38 15.87 -35.90
C SER A 419 -4.06 17.11 -36.50
N GLY A 420 -3.90 17.33 -37.80
CA GLY A 420 -4.55 18.42 -38.54
C GLY A 420 -6.07 18.31 -38.62
N GLU A 421 -6.61 17.09 -38.50
CA GLU A 421 -8.05 16.79 -38.54
C GLU A 421 -8.70 16.88 -37.15
N GLY A 422 -7.88 17.00 -36.10
CA GLY A 422 -8.33 17.08 -34.71
C GLY A 422 -8.50 15.72 -34.04
N VAL A 423 -7.89 14.68 -34.60
CA VAL A 423 -7.81 13.34 -34.00
C VAL A 423 -6.57 13.27 -33.12
N SER A 424 -6.75 12.79 -31.89
CA SER A 424 -5.66 12.50 -30.96
C SER A 424 -5.41 11.01 -30.96
N VAL A 425 -4.17 10.61 -31.20
CA VAL A 425 -3.73 9.21 -31.12
C VAL A 425 -3.09 9.00 -29.76
N SER A 426 -3.39 7.88 -29.11
CA SER A 426 -2.84 7.53 -27.80
C SER A 426 -2.59 6.03 -27.73
N ILE A 427 -1.47 5.64 -27.12
CA ILE A 427 -1.18 4.24 -26.78
C ILE A 427 -1.82 3.98 -25.42
N ILE A 428 -2.71 2.99 -25.34
CA ILE A 428 -3.54 2.76 -24.15
C ILE A 428 -2.67 2.45 -22.93
N SER A 429 -1.62 1.65 -23.11
CA SER A 429 -0.68 1.31 -22.02
C SER A 429 0.07 2.52 -21.47
N ASP A 430 0.48 3.45 -22.34
CA ASP A 430 1.34 4.56 -21.96
C ASP A 430 0.63 5.53 -21.01
N ASP A 431 -0.66 5.77 -21.23
CA ASP A 431 -1.47 6.62 -20.36
C ASP A 431 -1.61 6.01 -18.95
N VAL A 432 -1.87 4.69 -18.86
CA VAL A 432 -1.96 3.97 -17.57
C VAL A 432 -0.61 4.01 -16.86
N MET A 433 0.48 3.75 -17.59
CA MET A 433 1.83 3.69 -17.05
C MET A 433 2.33 5.07 -16.60
N LEU A 434 1.88 6.14 -17.25
CA LEU A 434 2.14 7.51 -16.80
C LEU A 434 1.54 7.73 -15.41
N ILE A 435 0.25 7.39 -15.22
CA ILE A 435 -0.43 7.52 -13.92
C ILE A 435 0.27 6.65 -12.87
N GLN A 436 0.56 5.40 -13.20
CA GLN A 436 1.25 4.45 -12.32
C GLN A 436 2.63 4.98 -11.90
N SER A 437 3.45 5.43 -12.86
CA SER A 437 4.79 5.94 -12.61
C SER A 437 4.78 7.24 -11.78
N LEU A 438 3.77 8.10 -11.96
CA LEU A 438 3.58 9.28 -11.12
C LEU A 438 3.30 8.89 -9.66
N VAL A 439 2.42 7.91 -9.44
CA VAL A 439 2.11 7.41 -8.09
C VAL A 439 3.36 6.78 -7.46
N ILE A 440 4.05 5.89 -8.18
CA ILE A 440 5.30 5.26 -7.70
C ILE A 440 6.37 6.32 -7.41
N ALA A 441 6.50 7.35 -8.24
CA ALA A 441 7.44 8.44 -7.99
C ALA A 441 7.12 9.22 -6.71
N ILE A 442 5.83 9.53 -6.46
CA ILE A 442 5.39 10.21 -5.23
C ILE A 442 5.66 9.32 -4.01
N LEU A 443 5.33 8.03 -4.08
CA LEU A 443 5.62 7.06 -3.02
C LEU A 443 7.14 6.94 -2.77
N GLY A 444 7.95 6.93 -3.83
CA GLY A 444 9.41 6.92 -3.74
C GLY A 444 9.98 8.17 -3.07
N ILE A 445 9.38 9.35 -3.29
CA ILE A 445 9.76 10.58 -2.58
C ILE A 445 9.45 10.46 -1.08
N PHE A 446 8.28 9.93 -0.72
CA PHE A 446 7.93 9.68 0.68
C PHE A 446 8.85 8.64 1.32
N GLU A 447 9.21 7.58 0.61
CA GLU A 447 10.17 6.57 1.07
C GLU A 447 11.55 7.20 1.31
N ALA A 448 12.03 8.03 0.38
CA ALA A 448 13.28 8.77 0.54
C ALA A 448 13.24 9.71 1.75
N TYR A 449 12.11 10.37 2.02
CA TYR A 449 11.93 11.23 3.19
C TYR A 449 11.95 10.43 4.50
N LEU A 450 11.28 9.27 4.54
CA LEU A 450 11.32 8.36 5.69
C LEU A 450 12.73 7.79 5.92
N ALA A 451 13.43 7.42 4.85
CA ALA A 451 14.82 6.98 4.90
C ALA A 451 15.75 8.09 5.41
N LEU A 452 15.56 9.34 4.99
CA LEU A 452 16.25 10.50 5.55
C LEU A 452 15.96 10.65 7.05
N GLY A 453 14.70 10.48 7.46
CA GLY A 453 14.29 10.46 8.86
C GLY A 453 15.03 9.38 9.67
N LEU A 454 15.21 8.19 9.11
CA LEU A 454 16.02 7.13 9.71
C LEU A 454 17.49 7.57 9.87
N VAL A 455 18.09 8.20 8.85
CA VAL A 455 19.47 8.74 8.94
C VAL A 455 19.59 9.81 10.02
N VAL A 456 18.61 10.72 10.13
CA VAL A 456 18.56 11.74 11.20
C VAL A 456 18.43 11.08 12.57
N GLY A 457 17.58 10.06 12.71
CA GLY A 457 17.46 9.25 13.91
C GLY A 457 18.79 8.60 14.30
N ILE A 458 19.51 8.04 13.32
CA ILE A 458 20.86 7.47 13.52
C ILE A 458 21.86 8.56 13.97
N GLY A 459 21.79 9.76 13.41
CA GLY A 459 22.58 10.90 13.89
C GLY A 459 22.30 11.22 15.37
N GLY A 460 21.02 11.17 15.76
CA GLY A 460 20.57 11.33 17.14
C GLY A 460 21.21 10.32 18.09
N ILE A 461 21.35 9.04 17.70
CA ILE A 461 22.03 8.05 18.55
C ILE A 461 23.52 8.36 18.73
N GLY A 462 24.16 8.97 17.73
CA GLY A 462 25.54 9.46 17.85
C GLY A 462 25.66 10.48 18.98
N VAL A 463 24.76 11.46 19.02
CA VAL A 463 24.70 12.50 20.07
C VAL A 463 24.41 11.88 21.44
N VAL A 464 23.43 10.98 21.53
CA VAL A 464 23.12 10.26 22.78
C VAL A 464 24.33 9.45 23.25
N THR A 465 25.07 8.84 22.34
CA THR A 465 26.27 8.06 22.64
C THR A 465 27.39 8.97 23.17
N VAL A 466 27.62 10.15 22.58
CA VAL A 466 28.58 11.14 23.11
C VAL A 466 28.31 11.44 24.58
N ARG A 467 27.05 11.76 24.91
CA ARG A 467 26.63 12.07 26.28
C ARG A 467 26.73 10.85 27.20
N SER A 468 26.27 9.69 26.73
CA SER A 468 26.28 8.45 27.49
C SER A 468 27.70 8.02 27.87
N VAL A 469 28.67 8.25 26.98
CA VAL A 469 30.06 7.87 27.23
C VAL A 469 30.78 8.91 28.11
N SER A 470 30.47 10.21 27.98
CA SER A 470 31.02 11.24 28.87
C SER A 470 30.56 11.08 30.32
N GLU A 471 29.27 10.79 30.53
CA GLU A 471 28.70 10.45 31.85
C GLU A 471 29.40 9.24 32.50
N ARG A 472 29.98 8.35 31.69
CA ARG A 472 30.62 7.09 32.12
C ARG A 472 32.15 7.12 32.15
N ARG A 473 32.77 8.30 32.00
CA ARG A 473 34.24 8.46 31.95
C ARG A 473 34.96 7.84 33.16
N LYS A 474 34.42 8.03 34.38
CA LYS A 474 34.98 7.43 35.62
C LYS A 474 34.96 5.90 35.59
N THR A 475 33.83 5.31 35.18
CA THR A 475 33.68 3.85 35.05
C THR A 475 34.65 3.27 34.03
N ILE A 476 34.87 3.97 32.91
CA ILE A 476 35.89 3.61 31.91
C ILE A 476 37.29 3.63 32.53
N GLY A 477 37.62 4.65 33.32
CA GLY A 477 38.88 4.75 34.06
C GLY A 477 39.10 3.58 35.02
N ILE A 478 38.06 3.18 35.77
CA ILE A 478 38.10 2.02 36.67
C ILE A 478 38.32 0.73 35.90
N LEU A 479 37.56 0.48 34.83
CA LEU A 479 37.72 -0.73 34.00
C LEU A 479 39.14 -0.84 33.44
N ARG A 480 39.70 0.28 32.96
CA ARG A 480 41.07 0.33 32.46
C ARG A 480 42.12 0.12 33.56
N ALA A 481 41.89 0.61 34.78
CA ALA A 481 42.77 0.35 35.93
C ALA A 481 42.74 -1.13 36.37
N LEU A 482 41.60 -1.81 36.18
CA LEU A 482 41.44 -3.26 36.41
C LEU A 482 42.01 -4.13 35.27
N GLY A 483 42.60 -3.53 34.23
CA GLY A 483 43.27 -4.25 33.15
C GLY A 483 42.50 -4.38 31.83
N TYR A 484 41.34 -3.72 31.68
CA TYR A 484 40.67 -3.67 30.38
C TYR A 484 41.51 -2.90 29.35
N ARG A 485 41.69 -3.48 28.17
CA ARG A 485 42.32 -2.82 27.02
C ARG A 485 41.35 -1.78 26.42
N LYS A 486 41.90 -0.77 25.74
CA LYS A 486 41.12 0.25 25.01
C LYS A 486 40.11 -0.38 24.04
N ASP A 487 40.49 -1.45 23.35
CA ASP A 487 39.65 -2.12 22.35
C ASP A 487 38.54 -2.94 23.02
N MET A 488 38.77 -3.47 24.23
CA MET A 488 37.73 -4.15 25.02
C MET A 488 36.68 -3.15 25.51
N VAL A 489 37.12 -1.97 25.96
CA VAL A 489 36.19 -0.89 26.33
C VAL A 489 35.39 -0.46 25.10
N MET A 490 36.05 -0.20 23.96
CA MET A 490 35.38 0.20 22.71
C MET A 490 34.35 -0.84 22.27
N LEU A 491 34.73 -2.12 22.23
CA LEU A 491 33.86 -3.23 21.89
C LEU A 491 32.67 -3.34 22.84
N SER A 492 32.85 -3.04 24.13
CA SER A 492 31.75 -3.04 25.10
C SER A 492 30.66 -2.02 24.73
N PHE A 493 31.03 -0.80 24.35
CA PHE A 493 30.06 0.21 23.92
C PHE A 493 29.45 -0.10 22.55
N LEU A 494 30.24 -0.64 21.61
CA LEU A 494 29.72 -1.04 20.30
C LEU A 494 28.70 -2.17 20.41
N ILE A 495 28.93 -3.16 21.28
CA ILE A 495 27.95 -4.22 21.58
C ILE A 495 26.70 -3.63 22.21
N GLU A 496 26.84 -2.69 23.14
CA GLU A 496 25.70 -2.01 23.78
C GLU A 496 24.81 -1.34 22.73
N VAL A 497 25.39 -0.49 21.88
CA VAL A 497 24.65 0.22 20.82
C VAL A 497 24.07 -0.77 19.81
N SER A 498 24.86 -1.75 19.37
CA SER A 498 24.46 -2.77 18.40
C SER A 498 23.24 -3.56 18.89
N TRP A 499 23.26 -3.97 20.16
CA TRP A 499 22.17 -4.71 20.78
C TRP A 499 20.86 -3.90 20.78
N VAL A 500 20.92 -2.65 21.19
CA VAL A 500 19.74 -1.77 21.27
C VAL A 500 19.21 -1.45 19.87
N ALA A 501 20.09 -1.16 18.91
CA ALA A 501 19.70 -0.87 17.53
C ALA A 501 19.06 -2.07 16.85
N LEU A 502 19.68 -3.26 16.93
CA LEU A 502 19.14 -4.47 16.32
C LEU A 502 17.78 -4.85 16.89
N LEU A 503 17.57 -4.72 18.21
CA LEU A 503 16.25 -4.98 18.79
C LEU A 503 15.18 -4.02 18.26
N GLY A 504 15.51 -2.73 18.11
CA GLY A 504 14.59 -1.75 17.54
C GLY A 504 14.29 -2.04 16.06
N ILE A 505 15.34 -2.29 15.26
CA ILE A 505 15.20 -2.61 13.82
C ILE A 505 14.37 -3.88 13.63
N ILE A 506 14.69 -4.97 14.33
CA ILE A 506 13.97 -6.24 14.21
C ILE A 506 12.51 -6.08 14.63
N ASN A 507 12.25 -5.32 15.70
CA ASN A 507 10.87 -5.02 16.11
C ASN A 507 10.11 -4.27 15.02
N GLY A 508 10.73 -3.24 14.44
CA GLY A 508 10.14 -2.45 13.36
C GLY A 508 9.78 -3.31 12.16
N VAL A 509 10.71 -4.18 11.72
CA VAL A 509 10.46 -5.12 10.62
C VAL A 509 9.36 -6.12 10.96
N MET A 510 9.41 -6.75 12.14
CA MET A 510 8.40 -7.75 12.53
C MET A 510 7.00 -7.17 12.57
N VAL A 511 6.84 -5.97 13.16
CA VAL A 511 5.56 -5.27 13.19
C VAL A 511 5.15 -4.84 11.79
N ALA A 512 6.07 -4.32 10.97
CA ALA A 512 5.76 -3.89 9.61
C ALA A 512 5.29 -5.05 8.72
N VAL A 513 5.90 -6.23 8.82
CA VAL A 513 5.46 -7.41 8.06
C VAL A 513 4.08 -7.88 8.49
N GLY A 514 3.81 -7.90 9.80
CA GLY A 514 2.48 -8.23 10.32
C GLY A 514 1.42 -7.22 9.87
N PHE A 515 1.76 -5.94 9.95
CA PHE A 515 0.93 -4.83 9.50
C PHE A 515 0.64 -4.89 8.00
N HIS A 516 1.66 -5.14 7.17
CA HIS A 516 1.53 -5.30 5.72
C HIS A 516 0.59 -6.45 5.36
N ARG A 517 0.68 -7.59 6.07
CA ARG A 517 -0.27 -8.70 5.87
C ARG A 517 -1.70 -8.29 6.25
N ALA A 518 -1.90 -7.56 7.34
CA ALA A 518 -3.22 -7.08 7.73
C ALA A 518 -3.81 -6.11 6.69
N LEU A 519 -2.97 -5.21 6.16
CA LEU A 519 -3.33 -4.29 5.09
C LEU A 519 -3.71 -5.04 3.80
N TYR A 520 -2.92 -6.05 3.43
CA TYR A 520 -3.22 -6.91 2.28
C TYR A 520 -4.58 -7.60 2.39
N VAL A 521 -4.85 -8.24 3.54
CA VAL A 521 -6.12 -8.95 3.77
C VAL A 521 -7.31 -7.98 3.69
N ALA A 522 -7.16 -6.77 4.22
CA ALA A 522 -8.24 -5.81 4.28
C ALA A 522 -8.56 -5.13 2.94
N PHE A 523 -7.56 -4.92 2.08
CA PHE A 523 -7.73 -4.09 0.88
C PHE A 523 -7.38 -4.78 -0.44
N TRP A 524 -6.51 -5.79 -0.46
CA TRP A 524 -5.97 -6.35 -1.71
C TRP A 524 -6.36 -7.81 -1.95
N GLU A 525 -6.67 -8.59 -0.92
CA GLU A 525 -6.97 -10.02 -1.04
C GLU A 525 -8.24 -10.26 -1.89
N ASP A 526 -9.31 -9.50 -1.64
CA ASP A 526 -10.57 -9.59 -2.40
C ASP A 526 -10.45 -9.00 -3.81
N GLN A 527 -9.45 -8.15 -4.07
CA GLN A 527 -9.17 -7.58 -5.39
C GLN A 527 -8.27 -8.50 -6.25
N GLY A 528 -8.03 -9.74 -5.82
CA GLY A 528 -7.24 -10.72 -6.59
C GLY A 528 -5.72 -10.47 -6.60
N ALA A 529 -5.23 -9.46 -5.87
CA ALA A 529 -3.81 -9.13 -5.85
C ALA A 529 -2.99 -10.21 -5.15
N ARG A 530 -1.76 -10.46 -5.62
CA ARG A 530 -0.84 -11.40 -4.98
C ARG A 530 -0.11 -10.73 -3.81
N PHE A 531 0.03 -11.42 -2.70
CA PHE A 531 0.79 -10.93 -1.54
C PHE A 531 2.30 -10.91 -1.84
N THR A 532 2.92 -9.74 -1.81
CA THR A 532 4.37 -9.56 -2.00
C THR A 532 5.00 -8.79 -0.83
N LEU A 533 6.34 -8.85 -0.72
CA LEU A 533 7.08 -8.27 0.39
C LEU A 533 8.41 -7.67 -0.10
N PRO A 534 8.78 -6.47 0.39
CA PRO A 534 9.99 -5.74 -0.02
C PRO A 534 11.24 -6.28 0.65
N TRP A 535 11.65 -7.47 0.23
CA TRP A 535 12.84 -8.15 0.74
C TRP A 535 14.11 -7.33 0.57
N SER A 536 14.24 -6.62 -0.55
CA SER A 536 15.37 -5.72 -0.85
C SER A 536 15.46 -4.60 0.18
N THR A 537 14.35 -3.89 0.42
CA THR A 537 14.28 -2.80 1.40
C THR A 537 14.45 -3.31 2.82
N ILE A 538 13.80 -4.41 3.20
CA ILE A 538 13.94 -5.03 4.51
C ILE A 538 15.41 -5.36 4.79
N LEU A 539 16.10 -6.02 3.85
CA LEU A 539 17.50 -6.39 4.02
C LEU A 539 18.41 -5.15 4.07
N THR A 540 18.13 -4.15 3.24
CA THR A 540 18.88 -2.88 3.18
C THR A 540 18.73 -2.08 4.47
N VAL A 541 17.52 -1.99 5.03
CA VAL A 541 17.26 -1.29 6.30
C VAL A 541 17.89 -2.05 7.47
N ILE A 542 17.83 -3.38 7.48
CA ILE A 542 18.48 -4.18 8.52
C ILE A 542 20.01 -4.01 8.49
N ILE A 543 20.63 -4.28 7.34
CA ILE A 543 22.09 -4.29 7.22
C ILE A 543 22.63 -2.86 7.17
N GLY A 544 22.10 -2.03 6.27
CA GLY A 544 22.52 -0.65 6.07
C GLY A 544 22.24 0.22 7.29
N GLY A 545 21.04 0.12 7.88
CA GLY A 545 20.70 0.84 9.10
C GLY A 545 21.62 0.46 10.26
N TRP A 546 21.87 -0.82 10.48
CA TRP A 546 22.81 -1.29 11.51
C TRP A 546 24.24 -0.80 11.27
N LEU A 547 24.74 -0.87 10.04
CA LEU A 547 26.07 -0.37 9.68
C LEU A 547 26.20 1.14 9.93
N LEU A 548 25.20 1.92 9.54
CA LEU A 548 25.18 3.37 9.77
C LEU A 548 25.21 3.70 11.28
N VAL A 549 24.50 2.94 12.10
CA VAL A 549 24.58 3.09 13.57
C VAL A 549 25.98 2.81 14.10
N MET A 550 26.65 1.76 13.62
CA MET A 550 28.02 1.45 14.01
C MET A 550 28.98 2.58 13.60
N LEU A 551 28.84 3.12 12.39
CA LEU A 551 29.65 4.23 11.90
C LEU A 551 29.43 5.52 12.72
N ALA A 552 28.17 5.87 12.97
CA ALA A 552 27.79 7.08 13.71
C ALA A 552 28.29 7.05 15.17
N THR A 553 28.36 5.86 15.78
CA THR A 553 28.77 5.71 17.19
C THR A 553 30.25 5.37 17.37
N ALA A 554 30.95 4.90 16.33
CA ALA A 554 32.36 4.55 16.42
C ALA A 554 33.27 5.72 16.83
N ILE A 555 33.06 6.91 16.24
CA ILE A 555 33.87 8.11 16.54
C ILE A 555 33.76 8.53 18.02
N PRO A 556 32.56 8.77 18.59
CA PRO A 556 32.45 9.21 19.97
C PRO A 556 32.93 8.15 20.96
N ILE A 557 32.67 6.87 20.71
CA ILE A 557 33.17 5.77 21.54
C ILE A 557 34.70 5.76 21.54
N ARG A 558 35.32 5.83 20.35
CA ARG A 558 36.79 5.82 20.21
C ARG A 558 37.41 6.98 20.98
N ARG A 559 36.89 8.20 20.86
CA ARG A 559 37.40 9.38 21.58
C ARG A 559 37.42 9.18 23.09
N ALA A 560 36.37 8.61 23.66
CA ALA A 560 36.32 8.39 25.10
C ALA A 560 37.27 7.30 25.60
N THR A 561 37.52 6.25 24.80
CA THR A 561 38.46 5.18 25.21
C THR A 561 39.91 5.66 25.29
N MET A 562 40.26 6.77 24.64
CA MET A 562 41.60 7.34 24.64
C MET A 562 41.95 8.12 25.92
N VAL A 563 40.96 8.49 26.76
CA VAL A 563 41.20 9.24 28.00
C VAL A 563 42.04 8.39 28.97
N PRO A 564 43.21 8.87 29.45
CA PRO A 564 44.06 8.12 30.38
C PRO A 564 43.33 7.77 31.69
N PRO A 565 43.58 6.59 32.29
CA PRO A 565 42.92 6.19 33.54
C PRO A 565 43.17 7.16 34.69
N SER A 566 44.39 7.70 34.78
CA SER A 566 44.78 8.68 35.79
C SER A 566 44.01 9.99 35.66
N ALA A 567 43.71 10.44 34.43
CA ALA A 567 42.91 11.63 34.18
C ALA A 567 41.42 11.38 34.50
N ALA A 568 40.90 10.22 34.08
CA ALA A 568 39.51 9.83 34.32
C ALA A 568 39.15 9.63 35.81
N LEU A 569 40.13 9.35 36.66
CA LEU A 569 39.96 9.17 38.11
C LEU A 569 40.22 10.46 38.92
N ARG A 570 40.81 11.49 38.29
CA ARG A 570 41.21 12.76 38.96
C ARG A 570 40.13 13.85 38.91
N GLU A 571 39.18 13.79 37.98
CA GLU A 571 38.02 14.70 37.93
C GLU A 571 37.12 14.43 39.17
N VAL A 572 37.34 15.20 40.25
CA VAL A 572 36.46 15.40 41.41
C VAL A 572 36.31 16.90 41.63
#